data_AF-A0A9E4H740-F1
#
_entry.id   AF-A0A9E4H740-F1
#
_cell.length_a   1.000
_cell.length_b   1.000
_cell.length_c   1.000
_cell.angle_alpha   90.00
_cell.angle_beta   90.00
_cell.angle_gamma   90.00
#
_symmetry.space_group_name_H-M   'P 1'
#
loop_
_entity.id
_entity.type
_entity.pdbx_description
1 polymer ?
#
loop_
_entity_poly.entity_id
_entity_poly.type
_entity_poly.pdbx_seq_one_letter_code
_entity_poly.pdbx_strand_id
1 'polypeptide(L)'
;MAQSARLTDYVILAGEPNSFNFGKGVYLGSFTSISGGDIGTHNTYYDGFGISHPGNVDYSGLPSFPPISNPDSHGSGKIEYNTTIGPGAYGSVKLKNNKTLTFDGPGDYTFRKIDQKGSVAAFVFDIKNQPGEMRLYVHEEVDLKKLEVSIVGGGDASRIILEIHENGDAFEIEGGSCGGGVSSGWKGTIWAPYGEIRFKSSAELEGAMYSGVKVRTEYKGVFTKVWGVFGSVH
;
A
#
# COMPACT_ATOMS: atom_id res chain seq x y z
N MET A 1 30.12 -12.71 23.43
CA MET A 1 29.08 -11.74 23.87
C MET A 1 27.92 -11.86 22.90
N ALA A 2 26.77 -12.37 23.34
CA ALA A 2 25.59 -12.49 22.48
C ALA A 2 24.88 -11.14 22.44
N GLN A 3 24.58 -10.65 21.23
CA GLN A 3 23.84 -9.42 21.01
C GLN A 3 22.35 -9.73 21.17
N SER A 4 21.71 -9.19 22.20
CA SER A 4 20.26 -9.31 22.40
C SER A 4 19.57 -8.22 21.58
N ALA A 5 18.70 -8.62 20.66
CA ALA A 5 17.79 -7.71 20.00
C ALA A 5 16.54 -7.54 20.88
N ARG A 6 16.19 -6.29 21.19
CA ARG A 6 14.98 -5.95 21.94
C ARG A 6 14.01 -5.29 20.97
N LEU A 7 12.83 -5.87 20.83
CA LEU A 7 11.75 -5.30 20.05
C LEU A 7 10.63 -4.87 21.01
N THR A 8 10.14 -3.63 20.90
CA THR A 8 9.23 -3.04 21.89
C THR A 8 7.80 -2.79 21.41
N ASP A 9 7.56 -2.60 20.10
CA ASP A 9 6.20 -2.37 19.54
C ASP A 9 6.07 -2.91 18.12
N TYR A 10 5.44 -4.07 17.92
CA TYR A 10 5.27 -4.67 16.58
C TYR A 10 4.18 -5.74 16.56
N VAL A 11 3.61 -5.97 15.38
CA VAL A 11 2.85 -7.17 15.03
C VAL A 11 3.69 -7.94 14.01
N ILE A 12 4.19 -9.13 14.35
CA ILE A 12 4.84 -10.01 13.37
C ILE A 12 3.74 -10.88 12.77
N LEU A 13 3.52 -10.72 11.46
CA LEU A 13 2.75 -11.64 10.63
C LEU A 13 3.73 -12.35 9.71
N ALA A 14 3.77 -13.68 9.78
CA ALA A 14 4.58 -14.47 8.88
C ALA A 14 3.77 -15.63 8.31
N GLY A 15 3.85 -15.81 6.99
CA GLY A 15 3.23 -16.93 6.29
C GLY A 15 3.68 -17.05 4.85
N GLU A 16 3.90 -18.29 4.43
CA GLU A 16 3.66 -18.75 3.07
C GLU A 16 2.96 -20.13 3.17
N PRO A 17 1.84 -20.40 2.47
CA PRO A 17 1.05 -21.62 2.67
C PRO A 17 1.70 -22.90 2.14
N ASN A 18 2.76 -22.84 1.32
CA ASN A 18 3.17 -23.97 0.47
C ASN A 18 4.65 -24.43 0.56
N SER A 19 5.45 -23.97 1.52
CA SER A 19 6.82 -24.49 1.67
C SER A 19 6.88 -25.69 2.62
N PHE A 20 6.70 -26.87 2.04
CA PHE A 20 7.17 -28.13 2.64
C PHE A 20 8.68 -28.00 2.92
N ASN A 21 9.07 -27.74 4.18
CA ASN A 21 10.00 -28.62 4.93
C ASN A 21 10.56 -28.09 6.27
N PHE A 22 10.13 -26.94 6.81
CA PHE A 22 10.28 -26.70 8.25
C PHE A 22 9.10 -25.88 8.76
N GLY A 23 8.13 -26.54 9.39
CA GLY A 23 6.82 -25.98 9.80
C GLY A 23 6.88 -24.94 10.91
N LYS A 24 7.45 -23.76 10.62
CA LYS A 24 7.46 -22.62 11.54
C LYS A 24 7.13 -21.34 10.75
N GLY A 25 5.99 -20.72 11.08
CA GLY A 25 5.66 -19.39 10.56
C GLY A 25 6.63 -18.33 11.08
N VAL A 26 7.03 -18.42 12.34
CA VAL A 26 8.01 -17.52 13.00
C VAL A 26 9.00 -18.36 13.80
N TYR A 27 10.31 -18.13 13.61
CA TYR A 27 11.36 -18.72 14.44
C TYR A 27 12.01 -17.64 15.32
N LEU A 28 11.88 -17.77 16.63
CA LEU A 28 12.56 -16.92 17.60
C LEU A 28 13.72 -17.71 18.23
N GLY A 29 14.93 -17.16 18.15
CA GLY A 29 16.13 -17.76 18.72
C GLY A 29 16.13 -17.68 20.25
N SER A 30 17.10 -18.37 20.86
CA SER A 30 17.35 -18.27 22.30
C SER A 30 17.66 -16.82 22.72
N PHE A 31 17.17 -16.42 23.89
CA PHE A 31 17.32 -15.06 24.48
C PHE A 31 16.54 -13.92 23.78
N THR A 32 15.49 -14.25 23.02
CA THR A 32 14.53 -13.25 22.52
C THR A 32 13.54 -12.89 23.61
N SER A 33 13.37 -11.59 23.90
CA SER A 33 12.32 -11.11 24.81
C SER A 33 11.36 -10.20 24.05
N ILE A 34 10.06 -10.47 24.23
CA ILE A 34 8.96 -9.69 23.66
C ILE A 34 8.25 -9.08 24.86
N SER A 35 8.39 -7.76 25.05
CA SER A 35 7.85 -7.06 26.21
C SER A 35 6.49 -6.39 25.95
N GLY A 36 5.89 -6.64 24.78
CA GLY A 36 4.58 -6.12 24.35
C GLY A 36 4.28 -6.46 22.88
N GLY A 37 3.00 -6.36 22.47
CA GLY A 37 2.50 -6.65 21.11
C GLY A 37 1.86 -8.03 20.95
N ASP A 38 1.24 -8.27 19.79
CA ASP A 38 0.61 -9.55 19.41
C ASP A 38 1.48 -10.32 18.40
N ILE A 39 1.58 -11.64 18.56
CA ILE A 39 2.25 -12.54 17.60
C ILE A 39 1.17 -13.34 16.87
N GLY A 40 0.93 -12.98 15.61
CA GLY A 40 0.00 -13.71 14.74
C GLY A 40 0.75 -14.70 13.85
N THR A 41 0.46 -15.99 13.97
CA THR A 41 0.94 -17.02 13.02
C THR A 41 -0.23 -17.90 12.64
N HIS A 42 -0.34 -18.24 11.35
CA HIS A 42 -1.36 -19.17 10.84
C HIS A 42 -1.10 -20.63 11.25
N ASN A 43 -0.02 -20.89 12.01
CA ASN A 43 0.44 -22.22 12.41
C ASN A 43 1.07 -22.20 13.82
N THR A 44 1.30 -23.37 14.42
CA THR A 44 1.83 -23.52 15.80
C THR A 44 3.16 -22.78 15.99
N TYR A 45 3.22 -21.94 17.03
CA TYR A 45 4.48 -21.35 17.49
C TYR A 45 5.22 -22.34 18.39
N TYR A 46 6.51 -22.53 18.12
CA TYR A 46 7.44 -23.30 18.96
C TYR A 46 8.56 -22.39 19.44
N ASP A 47 8.63 -22.15 20.75
CA ASP A 47 9.85 -21.65 21.36
C ASP A 47 10.90 -22.78 21.52
N GLY A 48 12.16 -22.39 21.72
CA GLY A 48 13.26 -23.32 21.97
C GLY A 48 13.16 -24.12 23.28
N PHE A 49 12.07 -23.95 24.04
CA PHE A 49 11.80 -24.64 25.31
C PHE A 49 10.67 -25.67 25.22
N GLY A 50 10.10 -25.89 24.02
CA GLY A 50 9.07 -26.91 23.81
C GLY A 50 7.68 -26.49 24.29
N ILE A 51 7.43 -25.19 24.47
CA ILE A 51 6.08 -24.69 24.74
C ILE A 51 5.34 -24.59 23.40
N SER A 52 4.34 -25.46 23.20
CA SER A 52 3.40 -25.33 22.10
C SER A 52 2.24 -24.45 22.52
N HIS A 53 2.11 -23.26 21.92
CA HIS A 53 0.87 -22.49 21.99
C HIS A 53 0.08 -22.76 20.71
N PRO A 54 -1.19 -23.22 20.79
CA PRO A 54 -2.06 -23.19 19.63
C PRO A 54 -2.22 -21.72 19.23
N GLY A 55 -1.60 -21.34 18.11
CA GLY A 55 -1.75 -20.02 17.54
C GLY A 55 -3.14 -19.94 16.94
N ASN A 56 -4.13 -19.51 17.73
CA ASN A 56 -5.33 -18.96 17.14
C ASN A 56 -5.04 -17.47 17.00
N VAL A 57 -4.81 -17.00 15.78
CA VAL A 57 -4.77 -15.56 15.51
C VAL A 57 -6.14 -15.04 15.90
N ASP A 58 -6.19 -14.27 16.98
CA ASP A 58 -7.42 -13.60 17.35
C ASP A 58 -7.66 -12.48 16.34
N TYR A 59 -8.49 -12.76 15.35
CA TYR A 59 -8.95 -11.77 14.40
C TYR A 59 -9.98 -10.82 15.03
N SER A 60 -10.44 -11.10 16.26
CA SER A 60 -11.35 -10.20 16.97
C SER A 60 -10.62 -8.91 17.33
N GLY A 61 -11.04 -7.81 16.71
CA GLY A 61 -10.40 -6.50 16.86
C GLY A 61 -9.52 -6.07 15.69
N LEU A 62 -9.29 -6.91 14.68
CA LEU A 62 -8.73 -6.39 13.42
C LEU A 62 -9.74 -5.45 12.74
N PRO A 63 -9.28 -4.35 12.13
CA PRO A 63 -10.15 -3.50 11.33
C PRO A 63 -10.81 -4.32 10.22
N SER A 64 -12.11 -4.12 10.00
CA SER A 64 -12.78 -4.63 8.80
C SER A 64 -12.12 -4.03 7.57
N PHE A 65 -12.01 -4.81 6.49
CA PHE A 65 -11.65 -4.26 5.20
C PHE A 65 -12.54 -3.07 4.84
N PRO A 66 -12.02 -2.05 4.15
CA PRO A 66 -12.86 -1.00 3.59
C PRO A 66 -13.98 -1.60 2.73
N PRO A 67 -15.20 -1.05 2.76
CA PRO A 67 -16.24 -1.48 1.83
C PRO A 67 -15.77 -1.27 0.39
N ILE A 68 -16.09 -2.22 -0.48
CA ILE A 68 -15.80 -2.09 -1.92
C ILE A 68 -16.81 -1.10 -2.51
N SER A 69 -16.31 -0.06 -3.16
CA SER A 69 -17.13 0.93 -3.83
C SER A 69 -17.69 0.37 -5.14
N ASN A 70 -18.71 1.01 -5.69
CA ASN A 70 -19.16 0.77 -7.06
C ASN A 70 -19.04 2.08 -7.85
N PRO A 71 -17.81 2.47 -8.25
CA PRO A 71 -17.57 3.78 -8.83
C PRO A 71 -18.26 3.93 -10.19
N ASP A 72 -18.55 5.18 -10.55
CA ASP A 72 -19.10 5.52 -11.87
C ASP A 72 -18.18 5.04 -13.00
N SER A 73 -18.69 5.07 -14.23
CA SER A 73 -17.87 4.77 -15.41
C SER A 73 -16.71 5.76 -15.55
N HIS A 74 -15.54 5.26 -15.93
CA HIS A 74 -14.41 6.11 -16.27
C HIS A 74 -14.63 6.90 -17.57
N GLY A 75 -13.85 7.95 -17.77
CA GLY A 75 -13.89 8.79 -18.97
C GLY A 75 -13.14 8.17 -20.15
N SER A 76 -12.83 9.01 -21.14
CA SER A 76 -12.02 8.65 -22.31
C SER A 76 -10.78 9.52 -22.45
N GLY A 77 -9.93 9.23 -23.44
CA GLY A 77 -8.70 10.00 -23.71
C GLY A 77 -7.51 9.60 -22.83
N LYS A 78 -6.45 10.42 -22.91
CA LYS A 78 -5.18 10.20 -22.20
C LYS A 78 -4.67 11.50 -21.60
N ILE A 79 -4.17 11.42 -20.37
CA ILE A 79 -3.46 12.53 -19.71
C ILE A 79 -1.96 12.25 -19.83
N GLU A 80 -1.29 13.00 -20.70
CA GLU A 80 0.14 12.79 -21.05
C GLU A 80 1.02 14.01 -20.72
N TYR A 81 0.41 15.13 -20.34
CA TYR A 81 1.08 16.43 -20.12
C TYR A 81 0.76 16.98 -18.74
N ASN A 82 1.46 18.08 -18.40
CA ASN A 82 1.14 18.84 -17.20
C ASN A 82 -0.32 19.28 -17.25
N THR A 83 -1.11 18.77 -16.32
CA THR A 83 -2.57 18.96 -16.35
C THR A 83 -3.07 19.12 -14.93
N THR A 84 -4.01 20.03 -14.75
CA THR A 84 -4.82 20.13 -13.53
C THR A 84 -6.22 19.60 -13.83
N ILE A 85 -6.73 18.72 -12.99
CA ILE A 85 -8.05 18.10 -13.11
C ILE A 85 -8.81 18.28 -11.80
N GLY A 86 -10.12 18.56 -11.88
CA GLY A 86 -11.02 18.48 -10.74
C GLY A 86 -11.64 17.07 -10.60
N PRO A 87 -12.55 16.85 -9.64
CA PRO A 87 -13.31 15.61 -9.56
C PRO A 87 -14.06 15.31 -10.87
N GLY A 88 -14.05 14.05 -11.29
CA GLY A 88 -14.67 13.63 -12.55
C GLY A 88 -14.16 12.29 -13.08
N ALA A 89 -14.59 11.97 -14.30
CA ALA A 89 -14.26 10.73 -15.00
C ALA A 89 -13.23 10.96 -16.11
N TYR A 90 -12.16 10.16 -16.11
CA TYR A 90 -11.00 10.29 -16.97
C TYR A 90 -10.64 8.95 -17.63
N GLY A 91 -10.00 9.00 -18.80
CA GLY A 91 -9.45 7.81 -19.44
C GLY A 91 -8.20 7.29 -18.74
N SER A 92 -7.07 7.26 -19.44
CA SER A 92 -5.81 6.77 -18.87
C SER A 92 -4.83 7.88 -18.51
N VAL A 93 -4.12 7.75 -17.40
CA VAL A 93 -2.95 8.59 -17.09
C VAL A 93 -1.68 7.94 -17.66
N LYS A 94 -0.89 8.68 -18.45
CA LYS A 94 0.36 8.22 -19.06
C LYS A 94 1.45 9.29 -19.05
N LEU A 95 1.76 9.79 -17.86
CA LEU A 95 2.79 10.82 -17.68
C LEU A 95 4.19 10.28 -17.98
N LYS A 96 5.01 11.10 -18.64
CA LYS A 96 6.42 10.82 -18.96
C LYS A 96 7.24 12.10 -18.86
N ASN A 97 8.55 12.01 -18.62
CA ASN A 97 9.45 13.18 -18.68
C ASN A 97 9.13 14.26 -17.64
N ASN A 98 9.03 13.87 -16.36
CA ASN A 98 8.84 14.77 -15.23
C ASN A 98 7.56 15.62 -15.36
N LYS A 99 6.48 15.02 -15.86
CA LYS A 99 5.18 15.69 -15.98
C LYS A 99 4.39 15.55 -14.68
N THR A 100 3.56 16.55 -14.45
CA THR A 100 2.79 16.71 -13.21
C THR A 100 1.29 16.60 -13.49
N LEU A 101 0.60 15.73 -12.77
CA LEU A 101 -0.85 15.75 -12.68
C LEU A 101 -1.27 16.35 -11.35
N THR A 102 -2.02 17.43 -11.40
CA THR A 102 -2.58 18.09 -10.23
C THR A 102 -4.05 17.74 -10.08
N PHE A 103 -4.42 17.19 -8.94
CA PHE A 103 -5.80 16.96 -8.51
C PHE A 103 -6.25 18.22 -7.75
N ASP A 104 -7.33 18.87 -8.19
CA ASP A 104 -7.79 20.18 -7.73
C ASP A 104 -9.07 20.05 -6.91
N GLY A 105 -8.91 19.79 -5.61
CA GLY A 105 -9.98 19.75 -4.61
C GLY A 105 -10.51 18.35 -4.25
N PRO A 106 -11.12 18.20 -3.07
CA PRO A 106 -11.76 16.96 -2.64
C PRO A 106 -12.87 16.49 -3.60
N GLY A 107 -13.07 15.18 -3.69
CA GLY A 107 -14.08 14.55 -4.54
C GLY A 107 -13.58 13.27 -5.20
N ASP A 108 -14.39 12.77 -6.14
CA ASP A 108 -14.17 11.49 -6.80
C ASP A 108 -13.50 11.67 -8.15
N TYR A 109 -12.40 10.94 -8.33
CA TYR A 109 -11.60 10.92 -9.54
C TYR A 109 -11.59 9.50 -10.08
N THR A 110 -12.35 9.25 -11.14
CA THR A 110 -12.47 7.91 -11.70
C THR A 110 -11.62 7.80 -12.95
N PHE A 111 -10.70 6.83 -12.98
CA PHE A 111 -9.82 6.55 -14.10
C PHE A 111 -10.10 5.16 -14.67
N ARG A 112 -9.84 5.02 -15.97
CA ARG A 112 -9.72 3.68 -16.55
C ARG A 112 -8.48 3.00 -16.00
N LYS A 113 -7.33 3.65 -16.12
CA LYS A 113 -6.05 3.11 -15.66
C LYS A 113 -4.98 4.19 -15.45
N ILE A 114 -3.97 3.87 -14.65
CA ILE A 114 -2.80 4.73 -14.44
C ILE A 114 -1.57 3.94 -14.89
N ASP A 115 -0.98 4.34 -16.00
CA ASP A 115 0.10 3.63 -16.68
C ASP A 115 1.26 4.59 -16.93
N GLN A 116 2.08 4.78 -15.90
CA GLN A 116 3.20 5.70 -15.90
C GLN A 116 4.47 4.93 -16.26
N LYS A 117 4.82 4.88 -17.55
CA LYS A 117 6.08 4.26 -18.02
C LYS A 117 7.14 5.31 -18.30
N GLY A 118 8.36 5.10 -17.80
CA GLY A 118 9.54 5.91 -18.16
C GLY A 118 10.20 6.56 -16.95
N SER A 119 10.54 7.85 -17.08
CA SER A 119 11.16 8.67 -16.02
C SER A 119 10.17 9.05 -14.91
N VAL A 120 10.62 9.89 -13.97
CA VAL A 120 9.81 10.37 -12.84
C VAL A 120 8.56 11.10 -13.32
N ALA A 121 7.44 10.90 -12.63
CA ALA A 121 6.24 11.72 -12.73
C ALA A 121 5.91 12.32 -11.35
N ALA A 122 5.07 13.35 -11.32
CA ALA A 122 4.62 13.96 -10.08
C ALA A 122 3.09 14.00 -9.99
N PHE A 123 2.55 13.60 -8.84
CA PHE A 123 1.17 13.85 -8.47
C PHE A 123 1.11 14.93 -7.38
N VAL A 124 0.28 15.94 -7.61
CA VAL A 124 0.03 17.02 -6.65
C VAL A 124 -1.42 16.95 -6.24
N PHE A 125 -1.68 16.68 -4.97
CA PHE A 125 -3.02 16.71 -4.39
C PHE A 125 -3.24 18.08 -3.75
N ASP A 126 -3.95 18.98 -4.43
CA ASP A 126 -4.32 20.30 -3.90
C ASP A 126 -5.68 20.22 -3.20
N ILE A 127 -5.67 20.18 -1.87
CA ILE A 127 -6.86 20.01 -1.02
C ILE A 127 -7.68 21.32 -0.92
N LYS A 128 -7.16 22.46 -1.38
CA LYS A 128 -7.82 23.78 -1.37
C LYS A 128 -8.27 24.29 0.00
N ASN A 129 -7.71 23.75 1.08
CA ASN A 129 -8.16 23.91 2.45
C ASN A 129 -9.64 23.56 2.64
N GLN A 130 -10.16 22.64 1.81
CA GLN A 130 -11.55 22.21 1.87
C GLN A 130 -11.69 20.92 2.69
N PRO A 131 -12.84 20.70 3.36
CA PRO A 131 -13.16 19.42 3.98
C PRO A 131 -13.43 18.33 2.92
N GLY A 132 -13.32 17.06 3.30
CA GLY A 132 -13.61 15.90 2.43
C GLY A 132 -12.37 15.17 1.89
N GLU A 133 -12.58 14.01 1.29
CA GLU A 133 -11.49 13.15 0.81
C GLU A 133 -11.28 13.31 -0.69
N MET A 134 -10.07 13.00 -1.16
CA MET A 134 -9.78 12.76 -2.57
C MET A 134 -9.79 11.26 -2.81
N ARG A 135 -10.83 10.77 -3.48
CA ARG A 135 -11.06 9.35 -3.73
C ARG A 135 -10.77 9.07 -5.19
N LEU A 136 -9.72 8.30 -5.43
CA LEU A 136 -9.29 7.87 -6.75
C LEU A 136 -9.81 6.46 -6.95
N TYR A 137 -10.69 6.29 -7.94
CA TYR A 137 -11.19 5.00 -8.36
C TYR A 137 -10.52 4.62 -9.68
N VAL A 138 -9.85 3.47 -9.72
CA VAL A 138 -9.18 2.99 -10.93
C VAL A 138 -9.78 1.64 -11.31
N HIS A 139 -10.35 1.56 -12.50
CA HIS A 139 -11.05 0.37 -12.97
C HIS A 139 -10.07 -0.76 -13.33
N GLU A 140 -8.93 -0.44 -13.92
CA GLU A 140 -7.86 -1.37 -14.30
C GLU A 140 -6.59 -1.12 -13.45
N GLU A 141 -5.43 -1.57 -13.94
CA GLU A 141 -4.12 -1.48 -13.27
C GLU A 141 -3.63 -0.05 -12.95
N VAL A 142 -2.82 0.04 -11.88
CA VAL A 142 -1.96 1.18 -11.54
C VAL A 142 -0.49 0.72 -11.59
N ASP A 143 0.20 1.01 -12.68
CA ASP A 143 1.66 0.78 -12.85
C ASP A 143 2.39 2.13 -12.80
N LEU A 144 3.09 2.34 -11.70
CA LEU A 144 3.89 3.53 -11.44
C LEU A 144 5.36 3.13 -11.51
N LYS A 145 6.15 3.81 -12.35
CA LYS A 145 7.60 3.75 -12.23
C LYS A 145 8.02 4.58 -11.04
N LYS A 146 8.54 5.78 -11.28
CA LYS A 146 8.94 6.68 -10.20
C LYS A 146 7.92 7.78 -10.05
N LEU A 147 7.36 7.90 -8.86
CA LEU A 147 6.34 8.89 -8.56
C LEU A 147 6.76 9.75 -7.37
N GLU A 148 6.78 11.05 -7.58
CA GLU A 148 6.77 12.04 -6.51
C GLU A 148 5.34 12.40 -6.16
N VAL A 149 4.98 12.35 -4.88
CA VAL A 149 3.66 12.76 -4.40
C VAL A 149 3.79 13.92 -3.44
N SER A 150 3.06 15.00 -3.71
CA SER A 150 2.96 16.17 -2.83
C SER A 150 1.50 16.47 -2.49
N ILE A 151 1.30 16.98 -1.28
CA ILE A 151 0.00 17.40 -0.76
C ILE A 151 0.11 18.88 -0.44
N VAL A 152 -0.75 19.69 -1.02
CA VAL A 152 -0.77 21.15 -0.86
C VAL A 152 -2.18 21.62 -0.56
N GLY A 153 -2.31 22.87 -0.12
CA GLY A 153 -3.62 23.40 0.27
C GLY A 153 -4.17 22.72 1.52
N GLY A 154 -3.32 22.34 2.47
CA GLY A 154 -3.70 21.73 3.74
C GLY A 154 -3.94 20.22 3.66
N GLY A 155 -4.34 19.63 4.80
CA GLY A 155 -4.54 18.18 4.94
C GLY A 155 -3.23 17.39 5.04
N ASP A 156 -3.38 16.07 4.94
CA ASP A 156 -2.29 15.09 5.00
C ASP A 156 -2.68 13.81 4.22
N ALA A 157 -1.81 12.81 4.21
CA ALA A 157 -2.01 11.57 3.46
C ALA A 157 -3.32 10.83 3.82
N SER A 158 -3.88 11.01 5.03
CA SER A 158 -5.15 10.40 5.42
C SER A 158 -6.35 10.85 4.57
N ARG A 159 -6.20 11.95 3.81
CA ARG A 159 -7.26 12.51 2.95
C ARG A 159 -7.29 11.91 1.55
N ILE A 160 -6.35 11.01 1.22
CA ILE A 160 -6.21 10.41 -0.12
C ILE A 160 -6.53 8.92 -0.02
N ILE A 161 -7.50 8.48 -0.81
CA ILE A 161 -7.89 7.08 -0.93
C ILE A 161 -7.77 6.68 -2.40
N LEU A 162 -7.05 5.60 -2.68
CA LEU A 162 -6.94 4.97 -3.99
C LEU A 162 -7.58 3.58 -3.92
N GLU A 163 -8.65 3.36 -4.66
CA GLU A 163 -9.32 2.08 -4.79
C GLU A 163 -9.19 1.54 -6.22
N ILE A 164 -8.75 0.28 -6.35
CA ILE A 164 -8.34 -0.31 -7.63
C ILE A 164 -9.09 -1.61 -7.88
N HIS A 165 -9.78 -1.70 -9.01
CA HIS A 165 -10.71 -2.78 -9.35
C HIS A 165 -10.13 -3.83 -10.30
N GLU A 166 -8.81 -3.83 -10.50
CA GLU A 166 -8.10 -4.80 -11.32
C GLU A 166 -7.98 -6.17 -10.63
N ASN A 167 -8.14 -7.25 -11.40
CA ASN A 167 -7.80 -8.60 -10.98
C ASN A 167 -6.33 -8.89 -11.29
N GLY A 168 -5.54 -9.33 -10.31
CA GLY A 168 -4.12 -9.63 -10.53
C GLY A 168 -3.20 -8.52 -10.03
N ASP A 169 -2.29 -7.99 -10.86
CA ASP A 169 -1.34 -6.95 -10.46
C ASP A 169 -2.03 -5.57 -10.44
N ALA A 170 -2.77 -5.26 -9.38
CA ALA A 170 -3.56 -4.03 -9.29
C ALA A 170 -2.72 -2.77 -9.08
N PHE A 171 -1.69 -2.85 -8.24
CA PHE A 171 -0.82 -1.71 -7.95
C PHE A 171 0.64 -2.13 -7.97
N GLU A 172 1.47 -1.42 -8.74
CA GLU A 172 2.92 -1.52 -8.68
C GLU A 172 3.53 -0.11 -8.61
N ILE A 173 4.53 0.07 -7.74
CA ILE A 173 5.38 1.27 -7.73
C ILE A 173 6.87 0.92 -7.69
N GLU A 174 7.67 1.54 -8.54
CA GLU A 174 9.14 1.46 -8.48
C GLU A 174 9.72 2.44 -7.46
N GLY A 175 10.78 2.02 -6.77
CA GLY A 175 11.47 2.86 -5.80
C GLY A 175 12.64 3.67 -6.35
N GLY A 176 13.34 4.34 -5.43
CA GLY A 176 14.56 5.09 -5.71
C GLY A 176 14.33 6.59 -5.88
N SER A 177 15.39 7.34 -6.18
CA SER A 177 15.32 8.81 -6.17
C SER A 177 14.54 9.40 -7.35
N CYS A 178 13.73 10.41 -7.03
CA CYS A 178 13.01 11.33 -7.92
C CYS A 178 13.79 12.64 -8.17
N GLY A 179 14.97 12.81 -7.56
CA GLY A 179 15.75 14.06 -7.57
C GLY A 179 15.46 14.95 -6.36
N GLY A 180 16.32 15.94 -6.08
CA GLY A 180 16.10 16.92 -5.01
C GLY A 180 16.02 16.36 -3.57
N GLY A 181 16.50 15.14 -3.34
CA GLY A 181 16.35 14.45 -2.05
C GLY A 181 15.00 13.76 -1.87
N VAL A 182 14.16 13.70 -2.90
CA VAL A 182 12.85 13.03 -2.90
C VAL A 182 13.00 11.58 -3.36
N SER A 183 12.36 10.67 -2.63
CA SER A 183 12.21 9.26 -3.00
C SER A 183 10.89 9.04 -3.73
N SER A 184 10.87 8.03 -4.60
CA SER A 184 9.64 7.54 -5.21
C SER A 184 8.74 6.90 -4.15
N GLY A 185 7.46 7.22 -4.18
CA GLY A 185 6.53 6.69 -3.20
C GLY A 185 5.09 7.10 -3.40
N TRP A 186 4.24 6.57 -2.54
CA TRP A 186 2.82 6.89 -2.48
C TRP A 186 2.47 7.56 -1.15
N LYS A 187 1.54 8.51 -1.20
CA LYS A 187 0.91 9.08 0.00
C LYS A 187 -0.59 8.86 -0.07
N GLY A 188 -1.14 8.16 0.92
CA GLY A 188 -2.56 7.83 0.98
C GLY A 188 -2.83 6.37 1.33
N THR A 189 -4.12 6.05 1.41
CA THR A 189 -4.59 4.67 1.56
C THR A 189 -4.75 4.03 0.20
N ILE A 190 -4.20 2.82 0.01
CA ILE A 190 -4.41 1.99 -1.18
C ILE A 190 -5.34 0.84 -0.80
N TRP A 191 -6.40 0.63 -1.57
CA TRP A 191 -7.35 -0.47 -1.44
C TRP A 191 -7.46 -1.23 -2.76
N ALA A 192 -6.98 -2.47 -2.80
CA ALA A 192 -7.08 -3.36 -3.95
C ALA A 192 -7.90 -4.61 -3.58
N PRO A 193 -9.25 -4.55 -3.63
CA PRO A 193 -10.10 -5.66 -3.21
C PRO A 193 -9.84 -6.97 -3.97
N TYR A 194 -9.42 -6.91 -5.23
CA TYR A 194 -9.29 -8.08 -6.11
C TYR A 194 -7.87 -8.36 -6.60
N GLY A 195 -6.88 -7.57 -6.17
CA GLY A 195 -5.54 -7.59 -6.75
C GLY A 195 -4.39 -7.40 -5.75
N GLU A 196 -3.20 -7.79 -6.18
CA GLU A 196 -1.93 -7.61 -5.50
C GLU A 196 -1.51 -6.14 -5.50
N ILE A 197 -0.97 -5.71 -4.35
CA ILE A 197 -0.25 -4.44 -4.22
C ILE A 197 1.24 -4.75 -4.10
N ARG A 198 2.06 -4.14 -4.96
CA ARG A 198 3.51 -4.34 -5.01
C ARG A 198 4.27 -3.02 -4.85
N PHE A 199 5.12 -2.95 -3.83
CA PHE A 199 6.12 -1.90 -3.67
C PHE A 199 7.50 -2.48 -3.99
N LYS A 200 8.19 -1.95 -4.99
CA LYS A 200 9.56 -2.37 -5.28
C LYS A 200 10.58 -1.72 -4.33
N SER A 201 11.82 -2.19 -4.39
CA SER A 201 12.89 -1.76 -3.50
C SER A 201 13.04 -0.25 -3.45
N SER A 202 13.10 0.31 -2.24
CA SER A 202 13.23 1.76 -1.97
C SER A 202 12.05 2.62 -2.42
N ALA A 203 10.87 2.03 -2.62
CA ALA A 203 9.62 2.79 -2.71
C ALA A 203 9.11 3.10 -1.29
N GLU A 204 8.64 4.33 -1.09
CA GLU A 204 8.15 4.80 0.19
C GLU A 204 6.62 4.83 0.23
N LEU A 205 6.06 4.58 1.41
CA LEU A 205 4.62 4.71 1.66
C LEU A 205 4.38 5.57 2.91
N GLU A 206 3.59 6.62 2.74
CA GLU A 206 2.96 7.38 3.83
C GLU A 206 1.46 7.10 3.80
N GLY A 207 0.97 6.15 4.61
CA GLY A 207 -0.45 5.79 4.62
C GLY A 207 -0.69 4.33 5.00
N ALA A 208 -1.62 3.68 4.31
CA ALA A 208 -2.00 2.29 4.54
C ALA A 208 -2.22 1.54 3.21
N MET A 209 -2.10 0.21 3.24
CA MET A 209 -2.39 -0.67 2.11
C MET A 209 -3.29 -1.80 2.55
N TYR A 210 -4.37 -1.99 1.82
CA TYR A 210 -5.31 -3.09 2.00
C TYR A 210 -5.40 -3.84 0.68
N SER A 211 -5.28 -5.15 0.71
CA SER A 211 -5.51 -5.99 -0.46
C SER A 211 -6.35 -7.18 -0.04
N GLY A 212 -7.36 -7.52 -0.85
CA GLY A 212 -8.12 -8.76 -0.68
C GLY A 212 -7.36 -10.01 -1.15
N VAL A 213 -6.17 -9.84 -1.74
CA VAL A 213 -5.37 -10.93 -2.32
C VAL A 213 -3.99 -11.01 -1.66
N LYS A 214 -3.13 -10.00 -1.85
CA LYS A 214 -1.73 -10.03 -1.39
C LYS A 214 -1.09 -8.64 -1.39
N VAL A 215 -0.20 -8.39 -0.44
CA VAL A 215 0.73 -7.25 -0.45
C VAL A 215 2.15 -7.79 -0.55
N ARG A 216 2.95 -7.25 -1.47
CA ARG A 216 4.37 -7.59 -1.68
C ARG A 216 5.24 -6.35 -1.55
N THR A 217 6.31 -6.46 -0.78
CA THR A 217 7.32 -5.41 -0.64
C THR A 217 8.68 -5.99 -0.97
N GLU A 218 9.40 -5.39 -1.91
CA GLU A 218 10.77 -5.79 -2.22
C GLU A 218 11.77 -5.02 -1.35
N TYR A 219 12.83 -5.73 -0.93
CA TYR A 219 13.90 -5.32 0.00
C TYR A 219 14.15 -3.79 0.15
N LYS A 220 14.16 -3.28 1.39
CA LYS A 220 14.32 -1.86 1.82
C LYS A 220 13.18 -0.90 1.49
N GLY A 221 11.96 -1.19 1.96
CA GLY A 221 10.94 -0.16 2.17
C GLY A 221 10.95 0.32 3.63
N VAL A 222 10.90 1.63 3.88
CA VAL A 222 10.59 2.17 5.21
C VAL A 222 9.09 2.38 5.26
N PHE A 223 8.40 1.59 6.08
CA PHE A 223 6.95 1.70 6.26
C PHE A 223 6.66 2.31 7.63
N THR A 224 5.94 3.42 7.66
CA THR A 224 5.61 4.11 8.91
C THR A 224 4.35 3.52 9.58
N LYS A 225 3.51 2.79 8.83
CA LYS A 225 2.37 2.01 9.35
C LYS A 225 1.90 1.00 8.29
N VAL A 226 1.83 -0.29 8.63
CA VAL A 226 1.30 -1.34 7.73
C VAL A 226 0.15 -2.04 8.46
N TRP A 227 -1.04 -2.03 7.87
CA TRP A 227 -2.18 -2.83 8.30
C TRP A 227 -2.56 -3.76 7.15
N GLY A 228 -2.00 -4.98 7.14
CA GLY A 228 -2.40 -6.01 6.20
C GLY A 228 -3.29 -7.03 6.90
N VAL A 229 -4.56 -7.14 6.50
CA VAL A 229 -5.38 -8.30 6.84
C VAL A 229 -5.24 -9.28 5.68
N PHE A 230 -4.74 -10.48 5.93
CA PHE A 230 -4.68 -11.55 4.93
C PHE A 230 -5.93 -12.40 5.10
N GLY A 231 -6.93 -12.17 4.25
CA GLY A 231 -8.12 -13.00 4.17
C GLY A 231 -8.02 -13.94 2.98
N SER A 232 -8.01 -15.25 3.21
CA SER A 232 -8.32 -16.23 2.17
C SER A 232 -9.82 -16.15 1.90
N VAL A 233 -10.23 -15.61 0.75
CA VAL A 233 -11.60 -15.80 0.26
C VAL A 233 -11.69 -17.23 -0.27
N HIS A 234 -12.43 -18.09 0.44
CA HIS A 234 -12.73 -19.46 0.03
C HIS A 234 -13.56 -19.51 -1.25
#